data_AF-A0A381UG65-F1
#
_entry.id   AF-A0A381UG65-F1
#
_cell.length_a   1.000
_cell.length_b   1.000
_cell.length_c   1.000
_cell.angle_alpha   90.00
_cell.angle_beta   90.00
_cell.angle_gamma   90.00
#
_symmetry.space_group_name_H-M   'P 1'
#
loop_
_entity.id
_entity.type
_entity.pdbx_description
1 polymer ?
#
loop_
_entity_poly.entity_id
_entity_poly.type
_entity_poly.pdbx_seq_one_letter_code
_entity_poly.pdbx_strand_id
1 'polypeptide(L)'
;DGRLRETYLRLNRTSVNRASHPAVYDRLLGQAERTNLVVVSIYSNFAGQVELPEETVDFIKELSARNISHIVVSFGSPYLISEFPEVQGYLLAWSSSEVSQKAAADALLGKFAITGKAPISMDPHFEIGDGIQVGAKGETDGR
;
A
#
# COMPACT_ATOMS: atom_id res chain seq x y z
N ASP A 1 13.06 4.67 8.49
CA ASP A 1 12.51 4.66 9.85
C ASP A 1 13.15 3.51 10.62
N GLY A 2 13.78 3.79 11.77
CA GLY A 2 14.44 2.77 12.62
C GLY A 2 13.45 1.89 13.38
N ARG A 3 12.24 2.38 13.65
CA ARG A 3 11.23 1.71 14.49
C ARG A 3 10.60 0.48 13.83
N LEU A 4 10.45 0.51 12.51
CA LEU A 4 9.98 -0.64 11.73
C LEU A 4 10.99 -1.80 11.76
N ARG A 5 12.30 -1.49 11.83
CA ARG A 5 13.35 -2.52 11.94
C ARG A 5 13.41 -3.15 13.34
N GLU A 6 13.12 -2.37 14.38
CA GLU A 6 13.00 -2.88 15.75
C GLU A 6 11.81 -3.83 15.90
N THR A 7 10.70 -3.54 15.21
CA THR A 7 9.48 -4.38 15.25
C THR A 7 9.57 -5.58 14.31
N TYR A 8 10.18 -5.41 13.13
CA TYR A 8 10.33 -6.45 12.11
C TYR A 8 11.81 -6.65 11.76
N LEU A 9 12.43 -7.61 12.44
CA LEU A 9 13.86 -7.95 12.30
C LEU A 9 14.28 -8.39 10.88
N ARG A 10 13.31 -8.74 10.01
CA ARG A 10 13.52 -9.15 8.62
C ARG A 10 12.96 -8.16 7.60
N LEU A 11 12.96 -6.86 7.93
CA LEU A 11 12.53 -5.81 7.00
C LEU A 11 13.57 -5.57 5.89
N ASN A 12 13.22 -5.96 4.67
CA ASN A 12 13.92 -5.55 3.46
C ASN A 12 13.22 -4.34 2.83
N ARG A 13 13.99 -3.31 2.48
CA ARG A 13 13.48 -2.11 1.80
C ARG A 13 14.23 -1.92 0.49
N THR A 14 13.47 -1.85 -0.61
CA THR A 14 13.97 -1.47 -1.92
C THR A 14 13.15 -0.28 -2.41
N SER A 15 13.80 0.75 -2.94
CA SER A 15 13.13 1.85 -3.62
C SER A 15 13.28 1.66 -5.12
N VAL A 16 12.18 1.78 -5.84
CA VAL A 16 12.15 1.81 -7.31
C VAL A 16 11.62 3.17 -7.77
N ASN A 17 11.96 3.55 -8.99
CA ASN A 17 11.54 4.78 -9.65
C ASN A 17 11.47 4.54 -11.16
N ARG A 18 11.06 5.54 -11.95
CA ARG A 18 10.96 5.44 -13.42
C ARG A 18 12.26 5.05 -14.13
N ALA A 19 13.42 5.30 -13.52
CA ALA A 19 14.73 4.95 -14.09
C ALA A 19 15.22 3.56 -13.65
N SER A 20 14.41 2.82 -12.88
CA SER A 20 14.77 1.48 -12.42
C SER A 20 14.70 0.49 -13.57
N HIS A 21 15.73 -0.34 -13.71
CA HIS A 21 15.78 -1.34 -14.75
C HIS A 21 14.69 -2.41 -14.53
N PRO A 22 13.96 -2.87 -15.57
CA PRO A 22 12.86 -3.84 -15.44
C PRO A 22 13.23 -5.10 -14.65
N ALA A 23 14.44 -5.64 -14.85
CA ALA A 23 14.99 -6.77 -14.10
C ALA A 23 15.00 -6.61 -12.54
N VAL A 24 14.82 -5.40 -12.01
CA VAL A 24 14.63 -5.20 -10.57
C VAL A 24 13.30 -5.81 -10.10
N TYR A 25 12.23 -5.71 -10.90
CA TYR A 25 10.91 -6.24 -10.54
C TYR A 25 10.89 -7.77 -10.49
N ASP A 26 11.60 -8.45 -11.40
CA ASP A 26 11.77 -9.92 -11.34
C ASP A 26 12.40 -10.36 -10.02
N ARG A 27 13.44 -9.64 -9.59
CA ARG A 27 14.11 -9.90 -8.31
C ARG A 27 13.18 -9.64 -7.13
N LEU A 28 12.43 -8.54 -7.16
CA LEU A 28 11.47 -8.18 -6.11
C LEU A 28 10.36 -9.23 -6.00
N LEU A 29 9.88 -9.75 -7.13
CA LEU A 29 8.86 -10.79 -7.15
C LEU A 29 9.37 -12.10 -6.53
N GLY A 30 10.58 -12.51 -6.88
CA GLY A 30 11.23 -13.66 -6.26
C GLY A 30 11.55 -13.49 -4.75
N GLN A 31 11.60 -12.26 -4.24
CA GLN A 31 11.70 -11.97 -2.81
C GLN A 31 10.32 -11.95 -2.12
N ALA A 32 9.31 -11.42 -2.80
CA ALA A 32 7.94 -11.33 -2.34
C ALA A 32 7.38 -12.73 -2.02
N GLU A 33 7.66 -13.73 -2.88
CA GLU A 33 7.25 -15.13 -2.67
C GLU A 33 7.80 -15.77 -1.37
N ARG A 34 8.84 -15.19 -0.77
CA ARG A 34 9.49 -15.69 0.45
C ARG A 34 9.19 -14.84 1.68
N THR A 35 8.33 -13.84 1.55
CA THR A 35 8.01 -12.87 2.60
C THR A 35 6.56 -13.05 3.05
N ASN A 36 6.28 -12.79 4.33
CA ASN A 36 4.93 -12.93 4.87
C ASN A 36 3.98 -11.80 4.45
N LEU A 37 4.52 -10.62 4.13
CA LEU A 37 3.77 -9.44 3.72
C LEU A 37 4.67 -8.50 2.90
N VAL A 38 4.16 -8.05 1.75
CA VAL A 38 4.77 -6.98 0.97
C VAL A 38 4.00 -5.68 1.19
N VAL A 39 4.70 -4.59 1.50
CA VAL A 39 4.10 -3.25 1.58
C VAL A 39 4.64 -2.40 0.43
N VAL A 40 3.76 -2.03 -0.49
CA VAL A 40 4.09 -1.22 -1.66
C VAL A 40 3.67 0.22 -1.39
N SER A 41 4.63 1.08 -1.04
CA SER A 41 4.38 2.50 -0.79
C SER A 41 4.56 3.32 -2.06
N ILE A 42 3.49 3.92 -2.55
CA ILE A 42 3.48 4.73 -3.77
C ILE A 42 3.38 6.21 -3.39
N TYR A 43 4.34 7.00 -3.85
CA TYR A 43 4.38 8.44 -3.63
C TYR A 43 4.00 9.15 -4.93
N SER A 44 2.85 9.83 -4.92
CA SER A 44 2.32 10.56 -6.07
C SER A 44 1.91 11.97 -5.65
N ASN A 45 1.94 12.92 -6.59
CA ASN A 45 1.37 14.24 -6.33
C ASN A 45 -0.15 14.18 -6.54
N PHE A 46 -0.92 14.88 -5.70
CA PHE A 46 -2.38 15.00 -5.84
C PHE A 46 -2.80 15.72 -7.15
N ALA A 47 -1.87 16.48 -7.75
CA ALA A 47 -2.09 17.25 -8.97
C ALA A 47 -1.88 16.38 -10.22
N GLY A 48 -2.96 15.74 -10.68
CA GLY A 48 -3.05 15.09 -12.00
C GLY A 48 -2.95 13.57 -11.99
N GLN A 49 -3.25 12.95 -13.14
CA GLN A 49 -3.02 11.52 -13.38
C GLN A 49 -1.52 11.25 -13.25
N VAL A 50 -1.11 10.72 -12.10
CA VAL A 50 0.24 10.20 -11.94
C VAL A 50 0.27 8.83 -12.59
N GLU A 51 0.75 8.79 -13.83
CA GLU A 51 1.08 7.53 -14.49
C GLU A 51 2.21 6.85 -13.71
N LEU A 52 1.91 5.68 -13.16
CA LEU A 52 2.91 4.77 -12.62
C LEU A 52 3.67 4.13 -13.78
N PRO A 53 4.96 3.79 -13.60
CA PRO A 53 5.65 2.93 -14.57
C PRO A 53 4.84 1.65 -14.78
N GLU A 54 4.70 1.22 -16.03
CA GLU A 54 3.98 -0.01 -16.40
C GLU A 54 4.50 -1.21 -15.60
N GLU A 55 5.82 -1.29 -15.41
CA GLU A 55 6.46 -2.36 -14.65
C GLU A 55 6.06 -2.34 -13.16
N THR A 56 5.73 -1.18 -12.59
CA THR A 56 5.20 -1.09 -11.22
C THR A 56 3.77 -1.62 -11.15
N VAL A 57 2.94 -1.28 -12.14
CA VAL A 57 1.56 -1.78 -12.23
C VAL A 57 1.55 -3.30 -12.40
N ASP A 58 2.37 -3.81 -13.32
CA ASP A 58 2.52 -5.24 -13.58
C ASP A 58 3.04 -6.00 -12.36
N PHE A 59 4.01 -5.44 -11.64
CA PHE A 59 4.48 -6.04 -10.40
C PHE A 59 3.35 -6.18 -9.37
N ILE A 60 2.52 -5.17 -9.18
CA ILE A 60 1.38 -5.22 -8.24
C ILE A 60 0.33 -6.24 -8.70
N LYS A 61 0.05 -6.30 -10.01
CA LYS A 61 -0.85 -7.31 -10.60
C LYS A 61 -0.32 -8.73 -10.40
N GLU A 62 0.98 -8.95 -10.58
CA GLU A 62 1.63 -10.25 -10.35
C GLU A 62 1.56 -10.68 -8.88
N LEU A 63 1.72 -9.75 -7.91
CA LEU A 63 1.51 -10.05 -6.49
C LEU A 63 0.09 -10.59 -6.25
N SER A 64 -0.90 -9.96 -6.87
CA SER A 64 -2.31 -10.35 -6.75
C SER A 64 -2.58 -11.69 -7.43
N ALA A 65 -2.11 -11.87 -8.66
CA ALA A 65 -2.29 -13.10 -9.45
C ALA A 65 -1.65 -14.33 -8.78
N ARG A 66 -0.51 -14.14 -8.09
CA ARG A 66 0.18 -15.20 -7.36
C ARG A 66 -0.32 -15.38 -5.92
N ASN A 67 -1.35 -14.64 -5.52
CA ASN A 67 -1.91 -14.65 -4.18
C ASN A 67 -0.87 -14.37 -3.08
N ILE A 68 0.12 -13.52 -3.37
CA ILE A 68 1.12 -13.09 -2.41
C ILE A 68 0.50 -12.02 -1.50
N SER A 69 0.56 -12.21 -0.19
CA SER A 69 0.05 -11.25 0.80
C SER A 69 0.70 -9.88 0.64
N HIS A 70 -0.08 -8.87 0.26
CA HIS A 70 0.43 -7.52 0.04
C HIS A 70 -0.58 -6.44 0.39
N ILE A 71 -0.07 -5.24 0.68
CA ILE A 71 -0.85 -4.02 0.86
C ILE A 71 -0.20 -2.92 0.02
N VAL A 72 -0.99 -2.23 -0.79
CA VAL A 72 -0.58 -1.02 -1.49
C VAL A 72 -0.98 0.20 -0.65
N VAL A 73 -0.05 1.12 -0.42
CA VAL A 73 -0.29 2.37 0.30
C VAL A 73 -0.09 3.54 -0.67
N SER A 74 -1.14 4.32 -0.93
CA SER A 74 -1.07 5.51 -1.78
C SER A 74 -0.90 6.77 -0.94
N PHE A 75 0.23 7.46 -1.13
CA PHE A 75 0.53 8.77 -0.57
C PHE A 75 0.36 9.85 -1.65
N GLY A 76 -0.89 10.13 -2.03
CA GLY A 76 -1.21 11.13 -3.04
C GLY A 76 -2.54 10.88 -3.71
N SER A 77 -2.48 10.52 -5.00
CA SER A 77 -3.65 10.33 -5.84
C SER A 77 -4.54 9.18 -5.34
N PRO A 78 -5.86 9.41 -5.17
CA PRO A 78 -6.83 8.39 -4.83
C PRO A 78 -7.08 7.42 -6.00
N TYR A 79 -6.85 7.87 -7.23
CA TYR A 79 -7.27 7.15 -8.44
C TYR A 79 -6.33 6.02 -8.85
N LEU A 80 -5.19 5.82 -8.18
CA LEU A 80 -4.23 4.76 -8.55
C LEU A 80 -4.82 3.36 -8.42
N ILE A 81 -5.86 3.17 -7.59
CA ILE A 81 -6.51 1.88 -7.43
C ILE A 81 -7.15 1.35 -8.73
N SER A 82 -7.49 2.22 -9.69
CA SER A 82 -8.05 1.79 -10.98
C SER A 82 -7.07 0.99 -11.84
N GLU A 83 -5.76 1.14 -11.61
CA GLU A 83 -4.72 0.43 -12.36
C GLU A 83 -4.59 -1.05 -11.93
N PHE A 84 -5.05 -1.38 -10.72
CA PHE A 84 -4.89 -2.69 -10.09
C PHE A 84 -6.06 -3.00 -9.14
N PRO A 85 -7.32 -3.04 -9.64
CA PRO A 85 -8.50 -3.20 -8.78
C PRO A 85 -8.54 -4.55 -8.03
N GLU A 86 -7.74 -5.54 -8.45
CA GLU A 86 -7.67 -6.87 -7.83
C GLU A 86 -6.73 -6.98 -6.62
N VAL A 87 -6.11 -5.88 -6.17
CA VAL A 87 -5.20 -5.91 -5.01
C VAL A 87 -5.88 -6.39 -3.74
N GLN A 88 -5.15 -7.15 -2.92
CA GLN A 88 -5.68 -7.73 -1.68
C GLN A 88 -5.93 -6.67 -0.60
N GLY A 89 -5.17 -5.59 -0.59
CA GLY A 89 -5.30 -4.50 0.36
C GLY A 89 -4.82 -3.18 -0.21
N TYR A 90 -5.62 -2.14 -0.02
CA TYR A 90 -5.30 -0.79 -0.46
C TYR A 90 -5.57 0.21 0.68
N LEU A 91 -4.56 1.02 1.00
CA LEU A 91 -4.65 2.07 2.00
C LEU A 91 -4.38 3.43 1.35
N LEU A 92 -5.39 4.30 1.36
CA LEU A 92 -5.24 5.68 0.92
C LEU A 92 -4.80 6.56 2.09
N ALA A 93 -3.56 7.05 2.02
CA ALA A 93 -2.95 7.92 3.03
C ALA A 93 -2.85 9.40 2.60
N TRP A 94 -3.44 9.75 1.45
CA TRP A 94 -3.64 11.11 0.88
C TRP A 94 -2.41 11.95 0.55
N SER A 95 -1.40 11.98 1.41
CA SER A 95 -0.28 12.92 1.29
C SER A 95 1.04 12.24 1.57
N SER A 96 2.08 12.65 0.84
CA SER A 96 3.47 12.26 1.11
C SER A 96 4.08 12.95 2.34
N SER A 97 3.31 13.75 3.10
CA SER A 97 3.78 14.38 4.33
C SER A 97 4.24 13.35 5.36
N GLU A 98 5.24 13.72 6.17
CA GLU A 98 5.80 12.83 7.21
C GLU A 98 4.72 12.36 8.20
N VAL A 99 3.78 13.25 8.54
CA VAL A 99 2.65 12.93 9.43
C VAL A 99 1.78 11.82 8.84
N SER A 100 1.48 11.88 7.54
CA SER A 100 0.65 10.86 6.86
C SER A 100 1.40 9.53 6.74
N GLN A 101 2.70 9.56 6.44
CA GLN A 101 3.53 8.36 6.40
C GLN A 101 3.60 7.66 7.76
N LYS A 102 3.78 8.44 8.83
CA LYS A 102 3.81 7.92 10.20
C LYS A 102 2.45 7.36 10.61
N ALA A 103 1.35 8.06 10.31
CA ALA A 103 0.00 7.58 10.59
C ALA A 103 -0.30 6.26 9.86
N ALA A 104 0.06 6.15 8.57
CA ALA A 104 -0.11 4.92 7.81
C ALA A 104 0.71 3.75 8.40
N ALA A 105 1.98 4.01 8.78
CA ALA A 105 2.81 2.99 9.42
C ALA A 105 2.25 2.55 10.77
N ASP A 106 1.84 3.50 11.62
CA ASP A 106 1.26 3.22 12.94
C ASP A 106 -0.08 2.48 12.83
N ALA A 107 -0.91 2.81 11.84
CA ALA A 107 -2.15 2.11 11.51
C ALA A 107 -1.91 0.66 11.06
N LEU A 108 -0.98 0.44 10.13
CA LEU A 108 -0.62 -0.91 9.66
C LEU A 108 0.00 -1.78 10.77
N LEU A 109 0.65 -1.15 11.75
CA LEU A 109 1.13 -1.80 12.97
C LEU A 109 0.02 -2.07 14.00
N GLY A 110 -1.21 -1.60 13.74
CA GLY A 110 -2.36 -1.73 14.62
C GLY A 110 -2.28 -0.88 15.89
N LYS A 111 -1.56 0.24 15.88
CA LYS A 111 -1.49 1.13 17.06
C LYS A 111 -2.78 1.89 17.33
N PHE A 112 -3.62 2.02 16.31
CA PHE A 112 -4.96 2.58 16.41
C PHE A 112 -5.83 1.97 15.29
N ALA A 113 -7.16 2.07 15.46
CA ALA A 113 -8.11 1.53 14.50
C ALA A 113 -8.14 2.36 13.19
N ILE A 114 -8.23 1.69 12.06
CA ILE A 114 -8.48 2.31 10.75
C ILE A 114 -9.98 2.46 10.60
N THR A 115 -10.45 3.70 10.64
CA THR A 115 -11.88 4.03 10.54
C THR A 115 -12.24 4.97 9.39
N GLY A 116 -11.24 5.45 8.65
CA GLY A 116 -11.40 6.41 7.57
C GLY A 116 -12.34 5.93 6.46
N LYS A 117 -13.07 6.87 5.87
CA LYS A 117 -13.95 6.67 4.72
C LYS A 117 -13.56 7.65 3.61
N ALA A 118 -13.69 7.22 2.35
CA ALA A 118 -13.36 8.04 1.20
C ALA A 118 -14.34 9.23 1.07
N PRO A 119 -13.87 10.49 1.01
CA PRO A 119 -14.73 11.65 0.84
C PRO A 119 -15.07 11.95 -0.64
N ILE A 120 -14.51 11.17 -1.57
CA ILE A 120 -14.67 11.28 -3.02
C ILE A 120 -14.85 9.87 -3.61
N SER A 121 -15.46 9.76 -4.79
CA SER A 121 -15.55 8.49 -5.52
C SER A 121 -14.22 8.16 -6.22
N MET A 122 -13.97 6.87 -6.41
CA MET A 122 -12.89 6.31 -7.22
C MET A 122 -13.52 5.33 -8.21
N ASP A 123 -14.26 5.90 -9.16
CA ASP A 123 -15.07 5.15 -10.12
C ASP A 123 -14.19 4.24 -11.01
N PRO A 124 -14.71 3.08 -11.45
CA PRO A 124 -16.04 2.55 -11.16
C PRO A 124 -16.11 1.69 -9.88
N HIS A 125 -15.03 1.63 -9.09
CA HIS A 125 -14.86 0.59 -8.06
C HIS A 125 -15.30 1.00 -6.66
N PHE A 126 -15.24 2.30 -6.32
CA PHE A 126 -15.52 2.78 -4.96
C PHE A 126 -16.33 4.08 -4.97
N GLU A 127 -17.32 4.14 -4.09
CA GLU A 127 -18.19 5.30 -3.89
C GLU A 127 -17.72 6.19 -2.72
N ILE A 128 -18.31 7.38 -2.62
CA ILE A 128 -18.14 8.24 -1.45
C ILE A 128 -18.65 7.49 -0.21
N GLY A 129 -17.84 7.46 0.84
CA GLY A 129 -18.15 6.78 2.09
C GLY A 129 -17.59 5.35 2.20
N ASP A 130 -16.96 4.84 1.14
CA ASP A 130 -16.32 3.52 1.17
C ASP A 130 -15.07 3.51 2.05
N GLY A 131 -14.81 2.36 2.65
CA GLY A 131 -13.68 2.15 3.55
C GLY A 131 -13.99 1.06 4.58
N ILE A 132 -13.17 0.01 4.61
CA ILE A 132 -13.29 -1.03 5.62
C ILE A 132 -12.82 -0.52 6.99
N GLN A 133 -13.34 -1.13 8.05
CA GLN A 133 -12.94 -0.81 9.42
C GLN A 133 -11.99 -1.90 9.91
N VAL A 134 -10.83 -1.50 10.44
CA VAL A 134 -9.83 -2.43 10.98
C VAL A 134 -9.53 -2.00 12.41
N GLY A 135 -9.79 -2.88 13.39
CA GLY A 135 -9.53 -2.59 14.81
C GLY A 135 -8.05 -2.47 15.14
N ALA A 136 -7.74 -1.89 16.29
CA ALA A 136 -6.37 -1.83 16.80
C ALA A 136 -5.87 -3.22 17.27
N LYS A 137 -4.56 -3.41 17.27
CA LYS A 137 -3.93 -4.63 17.81
C LYS A 137 -4.19 -4.70 19.32
N GLY A 138 -4.89 -5.75 19.75
CA GLY A 138 -5.29 -5.94 21.15
C GLY A 138 -6.76 -5.61 21.42
N GLU A 139 -7.46 -5.03 20.45
CA GLU A 139 -8.91 -4.83 20.47
C GLU A 139 -9.65 -6.13 20.06
N THR A 140 -9.16 -7.28 20.52
CA THR A 140 -9.78 -8.57 20.24
C THR A 140 -11.19 -8.55 20.81
N ASP A 141 -12.14 -8.67 19.89
CA ASP A 141 -13.59 -8.74 20.06
C ASP A 141 -13.97 -9.53 21.32
N GLY A 142 -14.60 -8.86 22.28
CA GLY A 142 -15.17 -9.48 23.48
C GLY A 142 -16.46 -10.24 23.15
N ARG A 143 -16.37 -11.21 22.25
CA ARG A 143 -17.46 -12.14 21.92
C ARG A 143 -17.08 -13.58 22.20
#